data_AF-A0A416I194-F1
#
_entry.id   AF-A0A416I194-F1
#
_cell.length_a   1.000
_cell.length_b   1.000
_cell.length_c   1.000
_cell.angle_alpha   90.00
_cell.angle_beta   90.00
_cell.angle_gamma   90.00
#
_symmetry.space_group_name_H-M   'P 1'
#
loop_
_entity.id
_entity.type
_entity.pdbx_description
1 polymer ?
#
loop_
_entity_poly.entity_id
_entity_poly.type
_entity_poly.pdbx_seq_one_letter_code
_entity_poly.pdbx_strand_id
1 'polypeptide(L)' 'MRNILLCGYATDACLFSTTAGYENLQKDFNVFIVGDCTMAVFPAQCNSETATKAALCKASLDHFITQTKDIQVEKTHIIQ' A
#
# COMPACT_ATOMS: atom_id res chain seq x y z
N MET A 1 14.17 -10.57 -8.79
CA MET A 1 12.79 -10.26 -8.39
C MET A 1 12.78 -8.85 -7.80
N ARG A 2 11.90 -7.96 -8.25
CA ARG A 2 11.84 -6.57 -7.77
C ARG A 2 10.62 -6.43 -6.85
N ASN A 3 10.86 -6.03 -5.61
CA ASN A 3 9.84 -5.84 -4.59
C ASN A 3 9.51 -4.36 -4.47
N ILE A 4 8.22 -4.02 -4.38
CA ILE A 4 7.72 -2.67 -4.19
C ILE A 4 6.97 -2.61 -2.86
N LEU A 5 7.34 -1.63 -2.03
CA LEU A 5 6.54 -1.19 -0.91
C LEU A 5 5.62 -0.07 -1.41
N LEU A 6 4.30 -0.31 -1.37
CA LEU A 6 3.30 0.62 -1.88
C LEU A 6 2.55 1.28 -0.72
N CYS A 7 2.53 2.60 -0.73
CA CYS A 7 1.85 3.44 0.23
C CYS A 7 1.24 4.67 -0.48
N GLY A 8 0.29 5.36 0.15
CA GLY A 8 -0.31 6.55 -0.45
C GLY A 8 -1.77 6.81 -0.08
N TYR A 9 -2.40 7.74 -0.78
CA TYR A 9 -3.80 8.11 -0.56
C TYR A 9 -4.72 7.41 -1.58
N ALA A 10 -5.98 7.26 -1.18
CA ALA A 10 -7.03 6.55 -1.90
C ALA A 10 -6.74 5.05 -2.09
N THR A 11 -6.63 4.31 -0.97
CA THR A 11 -6.42 2.84 -0.94
C THR A 11 -7.46 2.05 -1.75
N ASP A 12 -8.65 2.64 -1.92
CA ASP A 12 -9.81 2.13 -2.64
C ASP A 12 -9.92 2.66 -4.09
N ALA A 13 -9.02 3.54 -4.54
CA ALA A 13 -8.99 4.08 -5.90
C ALA A 13 -7.56 4.20 -6.46
N CYS A 14 -6.81 5.23 -6.08
CA CYS A 14 -5.47 5.49 -6.65
C CYS A 14 -4.49 4.36 -6.35
N LEU A 15 -4.44 3.92 -5.10
CA LEU A 15 -3.59 2.82 -4.68
C LEU A 15 -4.04 1.49 -5.29
N PHE A 16 -5.31 1.37 -5.70
CA PHE A 16 -5.93 0.14 -6.16
C PHE A 16 -5.65 -0.11 -7.65
N SER A 17 -6.24 0.71 -8.53
CA SER A 17 -6.40 0.37 -9.95
C SER A 17 -5.80 1.37 -10.94
N THR A 18 -5.13 2.43 -10.45
CA THR A 18 -4.41 3.35 -11.34
C THR A 18 -3.14 2.71 -11.91
N THR A 19 -2.45 3.41 -12.81
CA THR A 19 -1.19 2.96 -13.41
C THR A 19 -0.15 2.52 -12.36
N ALA A 20 -0.10 3.19 -11.20
CA ALA A 20 0.78 2.84 -10.08
C ALA A 20 0.04 2.14 -8.92
N GLY A 21 -1.17 1.63 -9.17
CA GLY A 21 -1.93 0.87 -8.18
C GLY A 21 -1.47 -0.59 -8.09
N TYR A 22 -1.76 -1.23 -6.95
CA TYR A 22 -1.33 -2.61 -6.70
C TYR A 22 -1.90 -3.62 -7.70
N GLU A 23 -3.06 -3.38 -8.32
CA GLU A 23 -3.61 -4.27 -9.35
C GLU A 23 -2.77 -4.30 -10.64
N ASN A 24 -2.12 -3.18 -10.97
CA ASN A 24 -1.30 -3.06 -12.17
C ASN A 24 0.16 -3.40 -11.87
N LEU A 25 0.70 -2.92 -10.76
CA LEU A 25 2.08 -3.18 -10.37
C LEU A 25 2.35 -4.67 -10.09
N GLN A 26 1.36 -5.42 -9.58
CA GLN A 26 1.53 -6.85 -9.31
C GLN A 26 1.83 -7.70 -10.55
N LYS A 27 1.58 -7.17 -11.76
CA LYS A 27 1.85 -7.89 -13.02
C LYS A 27 3.34 -8.01 -13.29
N ASP A 28 4.13 -7.05 -12.81
CA ASP A 28 5.57 -6.94 -13.08
C ASP A 28 6.43 -7.03 -11.80
N PHE A 29 5.85 -6.82 -10.62
CA PHE A 29 6.54 -6.68 -9.34
C PHE A 29 5.83 -7.43 -8.20
N ASN A 30 6.57 -7.81 -7.16
CA ASN A 30 5.93 -8.18 -5.89
C ASN A 30 5.54 -6.92 -5.13
N VAL A 31 4.26 -6.76 -4.84
CA VAL A 31 3.72 -5.56 -4.18
C VAL A 31 3.35 -5.89 -2.74
N PHE A 32 3.93 -5.12 -1.80
CA PHE A 32 3.61 -5.14 -0.39
C PHE A 32 2.94 -3.81 -0.02
N ILE A 33 1.71 -3.85 0.48
CA ILE A 33 0.98 -2.62 0.85
C ILE A 33 1.35 -2.23 2.29
N VAL A 34 1.76 -0.99 2.51
CA VAL A 34 2.12 -0.48 3.83
C VAL A 34 0.86 0.10 4.50
N GLY A 35 0.22 -0.70 5.36
CA GLY A 35 -1.13 -0.45 5.87
C GLY A 35 -1.27 0.78 6.77
N ASP A 36 -0.22 1.14 7.50
CA ASP A 36 -0.15 2.33 8.36
C ASP A 36 0.38 3.58 7.63
N CYS A 37 0.76 3.45 6.35
CA CYS A 37 1.10 4.56 5.47
C CYS A 37 0.14 4.69 4.28
N THR A 38 -1.09 4.21 4.44
CA THR A 38 -2.12 4.35 3.42
C THR A 38 -3.44 4.81 4.00
N MET A 39 -4.27 5.47 3.19
CA MET A 39 -5.60 5.94 3.58
C MET A 39 -6.58 5.82 2.42
N ALA A 40 -7.79 5.31 2.67
CA ALA A 40 -8.86 5.28 1.68
C ALA A 40 -9.54 6.65 1.51
N VAL A 41 -10.24 6.85 0.39
CA VAL A 41 -11.25 7.91 0.27
C VAL A 41 -12.48 7.45 1.04
N PHE A 42 -13.13 8.36 1.76
CA PHE A 42 -14.26 8.00 2.63
C PHE A 42 -15.51 8.87 2.35
N PRO A 43 -16.02 8.90 1.11
CA PRO A 43 -17.17 9.76 0.80
C PRO A 43 -18.48 9.25 1.46
N ALA A 44 -18.56 7.95 1.75
CA ALA A 44 -19.75 7.30 2.32
C ALA A 44 -19.55 6.79 3.75
N GLN A 45 -18.36 6.98 4.33
CA GLN A 45 -18.02 6.53 5.69
C GLN A 45 -17.80 7.74 6.59
N CYS A 46 -18.24 7.67 7.84
CA CYS A 46 -18.10 8.78 8.79
C CYS A 46 -16.64 9.06 9.18
N ASN A 47 -15.74 8.08 9.04
CA ASN A 47 -14.34 8.22 9.37
C ASN A 47 -13.44 7.51 8.34
N SER A 48 -12.21 8.03 8.19
CA SER A 48 -11.20 7.48 7.29
C SER A 48 -10.71 6.11 7.76
N GLU A 49 -10.71 5.86 9.06
CA GLU A 49 -10.26 4.61 9.67
C GLU A 49 -11.09 3.41 9.19
N THR A 50 -12.43 3.51 9.23
CA THR A 50 -13.33 2.41 8.81
C THR A 50 -13.18 2.13 7.33
N ALA A 51 -13.11 3.18 6.50
CA ALA A 51 -12.91 3.04 5.06
C ALA A 51 -11.55 2.39 4.74
N THR A 52 -10.48 2.84 5.41
CA THR A 52 -9.12 2.32 5.20
C THR A 52 -9.01 0.88 5.64
N LYS A 53 -9.60 0.51 6.80
CA LYS A 53 -9.65 -0.87 7.27
C LYS A 53 -10.39 -1.77 6.29
N ALA A 54 -11.56 -1.35 5.80
CA ALA A 54 -12.31 -2.14 4.82
C ALA A 54 -11.51 -2.34 3.52
N ALA A 55 -10.87 -1.30 3.01
CA ALA A 55 -10.02 -1.38 1.81
C ALA A 55 -8.82 -2.32 2.02
N LEU A 56 -8.12 -2.21 3.15
CA LEU A 56 -6.99 -3.08 3.50
C LEU A 56 -7.41 -4.53 3.72
N CYS A 57 -8.55 -4.78 4.39
CA CYS A 57 -9.10 -6.12 4.54
C CYS A 57 -9.39 -6.75 3.18
N LYS A 58 -9.97 -5.98 2.24
CA LYS A 58 -10.18 -6.45 0.87
C LYS A 58 -8.86 -6.74 0.15
N ALA A 59 -7.90 -5.83 0.21
CA ALA A 59 -6.59 -6.00 -0.42
C ALA A 59 -5.82 -7.21 0.15
N SER A 60 -6.00 -7.52 1.44
CA SER A 60 -5.32 -8.65 2.09
C SER A 60 -5.72 -10.04 1.56
N LEU A 61 -6.76 -10.12 0.73
CA LEU A 61 -7.14 -11.36 0.05
C LEU A 61 -6.11 -11.78 -1.00
N ASP A 62 -5.46 -10.80 -1.64
CA ASP A 62 -4.55 -11.02 -2.77
C ASP A 62 -3.14 -10.44 -2.54
N HIS A 63 -2.97 -9.52 -1.58
CA HIS A 63 -1.70 -8.81 -1.32
C HIS A 63 -1.25 -8.93 0.13
N PHE A 64 0.07 -9.02 0.33
CA PHE A 64 0.63 -8.95 1.68
C PHE A 64 0.58 -7.50 2.20
N ILE A 65 0.06 -7.34 3.41
CA ILE A 65 -0.01 -6.05 4.11
C ILE A 65 1.07 -6.02 5.19
N THR A 66 1.92 -4.99 5.16
CA THR A 66 2.99 -4.75 6.14
C THR A 66 2.74 -3.44 6.90
N GLN A 67 3.54 -3.18 7.93
CA GLN A 67 3.56 -1.91 8.65
C GLN A 67 4.93 -1.24 8.53
N THR A 68 5.00 0.08 8.65
CA THR A 68 6.27 0.83 8.59
C THR A 68 7.32 0.32 9.57
N LYS A 69 6.88 -0.13 10.75
CA LYS A 69 7.75 -0.71 11.78
C LYS A 69 8.49 -1.98 11.33
N ASP A 70 7.96 -2.68 10.31
CA ASP A 70 8.54 -3.92 9.80
C ASP A 70 9.67 -3.64 8.79
N ILE A 71 9.82 -2.38 8.35
CA ILE A 71 10.78 -1.96 7.33
C ILE A 71 12.10 -1.60 8.00
N GLN A 72 13.16 -2.35 7.69
CA GLN A 72 14.53 -2.02 8.05
C GLN A 72 15.27 -1.48 6.84
N VAL A 73 15.82 -0.27 6.95
CA VAL A 73 16.64 0.34 5.91
C VAL A 73 18.10 0.16 6.30
N GLU A 74 18.83 -0.68 5.58
CA GLU A 74 20.29 -0.66 5.66
C GLU A 74 20.80 0.66 5.10
N LYS A 75 21.56 1.41 5.90
CA LYS A 75 22.23 2.62 5.44
C LYS A 75 23.36 2.23 4.49
N THR A 76 23.05 2.13 3.20
CA THR A 76 24.09 2.12 2.16
C THR A 76 24.87 3.41 2.29
N HIS A 77 26.14 3.31 2.65
CA HIS A 77 27.06 4.44 2.63
C HIS A 77 27.20 4.86 1.18
N ILE A 78 26.50 5.93 0.80
CA ILE A 78 26.78 6.62 -0.45
C ILE A 78 28.11 7.32 -0.20
N ILE A 79 29.20 6.67 -0.62
CA ILE A 79 30.49 7.32 -0.84
C ILE A 79 30.23 8.51 -1.77
N GLN A 80 30.23 9.71 -1.19
CA GLN A 80 30.32 10.97 -1.92
C GLN A 80 31.77 11.22 -2.30
#